data_AF-A0A918GRX5-F1
#
_entry.id   AF-A0A918GRX5-F1
#
_cell.length_a   1.000
_cell.length_b   1.000
_cell.length_c   1.000
_cell.angle_alpha   90.00
_cell.angle_beta   90.00
_cell.angle_gamma   90.00
#
_symmetry.space_group_name_H-M   'P 1'
#
loop_
_entity.id
_entity.type
_entity.pdbx_description
1 polymer ?
#
loop_
_entity_poly.entity_id
_entity_poly.type
_entity_poly.pdbx_seq_one_letter_code
_entity_poly.pdbx_strand_id
1 'polypeptide(L)' 'MPSSDRRDTPARPLVGFGPIDLFCLFAVVPLVIAAGILIIEGVPSIGIVFIVLAALVLAFDSWVHRPDPR' A
#
# COMPACT_ATOMS: atom_id res chain seq x y z
N MET A 1 -29.09 23.21 -23.99
CA MET A 1 -27.99 22.23 -23.81
C MET A 1 -27.79 22.06 -22.31
N PRO A 2 -27.89 20.83 -21.76
CA PRO A 2 -27.79 20.61 -20.33
C PRO A 2 -26.33 20.75 -19.87
N SER A 3 -26.11 21.65 -18.93
CA SER A 3 -24.88 21.79 -18.15
C SER A 3 -24.71 20.55 -17.27
N SER A 4 -24.12 19.50 -17.83
CA SER A 4 -23.75 18.29 -17.10
C SER A 4 -22.68 18.65 -16.08
N ASP A 5 -23.12 18.81 -14.84
CA ASP A 5 -22.55 18.14 -13.68
C ASP A 5 -21.03 17.87 -13.81
N ARG A 6 -20.25 18.96 -13.75
CA ARG A 6 -18.84 18.86 -13.39
C ARG A 6 -18.85 18.47 -11.92
N ARG A 7 -18.92 17.16 -11.67
CA ARG A 7 -18.60 16.61 -10.36
C ARG A 7 -17.19 17.07 -10.06
N ASP A 8 -17.12 18.12 -9.26
CA ASP A 8 -15.96 18.55 -8.51
C ASP A 8 -15.49 17.33 -7.75
N THR A 9 -14.63 16.56 -8.41
CA THR A 9 -13.93 15.44 -7.82
C THR A 9 -13.05 16.10 -6.77
N PRO A 10 -13.23 15.84 -5.47
CA PRO A 10 -12.48 16.55 -4.46
C PRO A 10 -11.00 16.30 -4.70
N ALA A 11 -10.32 17.34 -5.20
CA ALA A 11 -8.90 17.30 -5.45
C ALA A 11 -8.16 17.31 -4.10
N ARG A 12 -7.52 16.16 -3.82
CA ARG A 12 -6.40 15.92 -2.88
C ARG A 12 -6.72 15.76 -1.37
N PRO A 13 -6.05 14.78 -0.75
CA PRO A 13 -4.85 15.08 0.04
C PRO A 13 -3.58 14.61 -0.71
N LEU A 14 -2.58 15.48 -0.97
CA LEU A 14 -1.64 16.15 -0.05
C LEU A 14 -0.46 15.24 0.33
N VAL A 15 0.75 15.65 -0.10
CA VAL A 15 2.09 15.35 0.44
C VAL A 15 2.24 14.01 1.18
N GLY A 16 2.61 12.95 0.45
CA GLY A 16 2.87 11.62 1.02
C GLY A 16 2.76 10.53 -0.04
N PHE A 17 3.24 9.32 0.29
CA PHE A 17 3.00 8.03 -0.37
C PHE A 17 1.75 8.01 -1.29
N GLY A 18 1.91 7.63 -2.56
CA GLY A 18 0.81 7.54 -3.55
C GLY A 18 -0.18 6.41 -3.25
N PRO A 19 -1.28 6.30 -4.03
CA PRO A 19 -2.24 5.21 -3.90
C PRO A 19 -1.52 3.85 -3.97
N ILE A 20 -1.86 2.93 -3.07
CA ILE A 20 -1.33 1.56 -3.06
C ILE A 20 -2.00 0.77 -4.19
N ASP A 21 -1.22 0.05 -5.01
CA ASP A 21 -1.76 -0.82 -6.05
C ASP A 21 -2.35 -2.12 -5.44
N LEU A 22 -3.49 -2.56 -5.97
CA LEU A 22 -4.12 -3.84 -5.62
C LEU A 22 -3.20 -5.03 -5.94
N PHE A 23 -2.38 -4.94 -6.99
CA PHE A 23 -1.40 -5.98 -7.32
C PHE A 23 -0.30 -6.06 -6.26
N CYS A 24 0.12 -4.93 -5.70
CA CYS A 24 1.09 -4.91 -4.60
C CYS A 24 0.50 -5.58 -3.35
N LEU A 25 -0.77 -5.34 -3.04
CA LEU A 25 -1.45 -6.03 -1.92
C LEU A 25 -1.47 -7.55 -2.10
N PHE A 26 -1.58 -8.05 -3.33
CA PHE A 26 -1.55 -9.50 -3.59
C PHE A 26 -0.23 -10.16 -3.19
N ALA A 27 0.88 -9.42 -3.23
CA ALA A 27 2.19 -9.89 -2.73
C ALA A 27 2.36 -9.67 -1.22
N VAL A 28 1.84 -8.55 -0.70
CA VAL A 28 2.01 -8.15 0.72
C VAL A 28 1.13 -8.98 1.66
N VAL A 29 -0.12 -9.26 1.30
CA VAL A 29 -1.07 -10.02 2.12
C VAL A 29 -0.54 -11.41 2.52
N PRO A 30 -0.08 -12.29 1.59
CA PRO A 30 0.47 -13.58 1.98
C PRO A 30 1.73 -13.45 2.84
N LEU A 31 2.54 -12.39 2.64
CA LEU A 31 3.72 -12.13 3.45
C LEU A 31 3.35 -11.77 4.90
N VAL A 32 2.32 -10.95 5.09
CA VAL A 32 1.80 -10.59 6.42
C VAL A 32 1.14 -11.79 7.09
N ILE A 33 0.42 -12.62 6.34
CA ILE A 33 -0.16 -13.88 6.86
C ILE A 33 0.96 -14.80 7.36
N ALA A 34 1.98 -15.05 6.54
CA ALA A 34 3.12 -15.88 6.93
C ALA A 34 3.84 -15.32 8.16
N ALA A 35 4.01 -14.00 8.23
CA ALA A 35 4.59 -13.34 9.41
C ALA A 35 3.77 -13.60 10.69
N GLY A 36 2.43 -13.47 10.59
CA GLY A 36 1.53 -13.72 11.71
C GLY A 36 1.63 -15.17 12.20
N ILE A 37 1.66 -16.14 11.29
CA ILE A 37 1.82 -17.56 11.63
C ILE A 37 3.15 -17.76 12.38
N LEU A 38 4.27 -17.24 11.86
CA LEU A 38 5.58 -17.40 12.48
C LEU A 38 5.67 -16.76 13.89
N ILE A 39 4.99 -15.64 14.11
CA ILE A 39 4.92 -15.01 15.43
C ILE A 39 4.12 -15.88 16.40
N ILE A 40 2.98 -16.45 15.97
CA ILE A 40 2.14 -17.34 16.77
C ILE A 40 2.90 -18.63 17.15
N GLU A 41 3.64 -19.20 16.20
CA GLU A 41 4.48 -20.40 16.39
C GLU A 41 5.74 -20.16 17.24
N GLY A 42 5.95 -18.93 17.74
CA GLY A 42 7.04 -18.62 18.66
C GLY A 42 8.37 -18.26 18.00
N VAL A 43 8.36 -17.91 16.71
CA VAL A 43 9.54 -17.44 15.97
C VAL A 43 9.35 -15.96 15.54
N PRO A 44 9.19 -15.03 16.50
CA PRO A 44 8.81 -13.64 16.19
C PRO A 44 9.89 -12.89 15.42
N SER A 45 11.16 -13.24 15.58
CA SER A 45 12.27 -12.60 14.86
C SER A 45 12.11 -12.72 13.34
N ILE A 46 11.76 -13.91 12.83
CA ILE A 46 11.53 -14.15 11.40
C ILE A 46 10.24 -13.46 10.94
N GLY A 47 9.18 -13.51 11.74
CA GLY A 47 7.93 -12.82 11.43
C GLY A 47 8.12 -11.30 11.31
N ILE A 48 8.90 -10.68 12.19
CA ILE A 48 9.24 -9.25 12.11
C ILE A 48 9.98 -8.93 10.80
N VAL A 49 10.92 -9.76 10.37
CA VAL A 49 11.62 -9.56 9.07
C VAL A 49 10.60 -9.53 7.92
N PHE A 50 9.62 -10.43 7.90
CA PHE A 50 8.57 -10.42 6.89
C PHE A 50 7.68 -9.18 6.96
N ILE A 51 7.35 -8.68 8.15
CA ILE A 51 6.59 -7.43 8.31
C ILE A 51 7.39 -6.24 7.76
N VAL A 52 8.68 -6.16 8.05
CA VAL A 52 9.55 -5.10 7.54
C VAL A 52 9.64 -5.15 6.01
N LEU A 53 9.78 -6.34 5.43
CA LEU A 53 9.77 -6.52 3.98
C LEU A 53 8.43 -6.12 3.35
N ALA A 54 7.31 -6.52 3.95
CA ALA A 54 5.96 -6.12 3.51
C ALA A 54 5.81 -4.60 3.49
N ALA A 55 6.22 -3.93 4.58
CA ALA A 55 6.17 -2.49 4.70
C ALA A 55 7.05 -1.79 3.65
N LEU A 56 8.25 -2.34 3.39
CA LEU A 56 9.18 -1.78 2.40
C LEU A 56 8.63 -1.91 0.98
N VAL A 57 8.04 -3.05 0.63
CA VAL A 57 7.40 -3.26 -0.68
C VAL A 57 6.25 -2.28 -0.87
N LEU A 58 5.39 -2.11 0.15
CA LEU A 58 4.26 -1.19 0.10
C LEU A 58 4.71 0.26 -0.03
N ALA A 59 5.73 0.66 0.73
CA ALA A 59 6.32 1.99 0.67
C ALA A 59 6.95 2.26 -0.70
N PHE A 60 7.63 1.27 -1.29
CA PHE A 60 8.24 1.39 -2.61
C PHE A 60 7.20 1.49 -3.72
N ASP A 61 6.19 0.61 -3.72
CA ASP A 61 5.08 0.63 -4.68
C ASP A 61 4.37 1.99 -4.66
N SER A 62 4.03 2.45 -3.46
CA SER A 62 3.39 3.74 -3.24
C SER A 62 4.30 4.94 -3.63
N TRP A 63 5.62 4.80 -3.53
CA TRP A 63 6.57 5.82 -4.00
C TRP A 63 6.62 5.89 -5.52
N VAL A 64 6.60 4.74 -6.21
CA VAL A 64 6.57 4.66 -7.69
C VAL A 64 5.24 5.18 -8.24
N HIS A 65 4.13 4.88 -7.57
CA HIS A 65 2.78 5.33 -7.95
C HIS A 65 2.47 6.78 -7.54
N ARG A 66 3.48 7.59 -7.18
CA ARG A 66 3.26 9.01 -6.91
C ARG A 66 2.65 9.69 -8.14
N PRO A 67 1.48 10.35 -8.01
CA PRO A 67 0.90 11.09 -9.12
C PRO A 67 1.86 12.21 -9.51
N ASP A 68 2.34 12.16 -10.76
CA ASP A 68 3.19 13.17 -11.37
C ASP A 68 2.47 14.53 -11.24
N PRO A 69 3.11 15.58 -10.68
CA PRO A 69 2.48 16.89 -10.56
C PRO A 69 2.42 17.60 -11.92
N ARG A 70 1.55 17.11 -12.82
CA ARG A 70 1.20 17.77 -14.07
C ARG A 70 -0.30 18.05 -14.11
#